data_AF-A0AAU7JX77-F1
#
_entry.id   AF-A0AAU7JX77-F1
#
_cell.length_a   1.000
_cell.length_b   1.000
_cell.length_c   1.000
_cell.angle_alpha   90.00
_cell.angle_beta   90.00
_cell.angle_gamma   90.00
#
_symmetry.space_group_name_H-M   'P 1'
#
loop_
_entity.id
_entity.type
_entity.pdbx_description
1 polymer ?
#
loop_
_entity_poly.entity_id
_entity_poly.type
_entity_poly.pdbx_seq_one_letter_code
_entity_poly.pdbx_strand_id
1 'polypeptide(L)'
;MKRATSIRLDEGATVLCALVVLAVVVFGGYVFVPRDKGLSGDWSAPATDGDVVAGRVLLSGGNAALDLRTGKSVRLGSVVGGTAFYADDRLVVVKGERVDSVALDASARWTWRAAAGHRAIPLAATGDSTLLADCSPVTAEGCRLVGIDRAGRQDWEAPGAQRPVDPPREALPRVQASKVGGGGVLLTDPVSGRTSLQPGDAFVAVPDGPVVVPVVQDGQCVVSLYAAPDPLWTRVLGPCPGGKQPQVRVAPDAVVLQWAGRTERLATTTGATLPPPVPTTVRGVLAAAGSLVATRRVHSPGDRVLLPRHDSQVLELRDATSGEVRARLVTEHPVQLLLLEPRAVVVREGGRIVRYDVDG
;
A
#
# COMPACT_ATOMS: atom_id res chain seq x y z
N MET A 1 1.55 -37.63 -82.11
CA MET A 1 1.76 -38.13 -80.74
C MET A 1 2.15 -36.95 -79.84
N LYS A 2 1.23 -36.41 -79.04
CA LYS A 2 1.49 -35.33 -78.08
C LYS A 2 1.74 -35.96 -76.70
N ARG A 3 2.91 -35.75 -76.10
CA ARG A 3 3.17 -36.09 -74.70
C ARG A 3 2.47 -35.06 -73.81
N ALA A 4 1.61 -35.53 -72.91
CA ALA A 4 1.07 -34.74 -71.82
C ALA A 4 2.04 -34.83 -70.63
N THR A 5 2.58 -33.68 -70.21
CA THR A 5 3.37 -33.56 -68.99
C THR A 5 2.41 -33.27 -67.85
N SER A 6 2.20 -34.23 -66.95
CA SER A 6 1.46 -34.02 -65.71
C SER A 6 2.34 -33.27 -64.72
N ILE A 7 1.92 -32.07 -64.33
CA ILE A 7 2.53 -31.31 -63.24
C ILE A 7 2.04 -31.95 -61.94
N ARG A 8 2.96 -32.59 -61.20
CA ARG A 8 2.73 -32.98 -59.80
C ARG A 8 2.55 -31.70 -59.00
N LEU A 9 1.36 -31.50 -58.43
CA LEU A 9 1.13 -30.48 -57.41
C LEU A 9 1.72 -30.99 -56.10
N ASP A 10 2.84 -30.35 -55.74
CA ASP A 10 3.74 -30.62 -54.63
C ASP A 10 3.06 -30.68 -53.25
N GLU A 11 3.47 -31.69 -52.47
CA GLU A 11 3.24 -31.83 -51.02
C GLU A 11 3.66 -30.58 -50.21
N GLY A 12 4.48 -29.70 -50.79
CA GLY A 12 4.89 -28.42 -50.20
C GLY A 12 3.75 -27.42 -50.05
N ALA A 13 2.73 -27.44 -50.92
CA ALA A 13 1.59 -26.52 -50.83
C ALA A 13 0.71 -26.80 -49.60
N THR A 14 0.60 -28.08 -49.22
CA THR A 14 -0.20 -28.54 -48.07
C THR A 14 0.45 -28.14 -46.75
N VAL A 15 1.78 -28.26 -46.65
CA VAL A 15 2.55 -27.86 -45.46
C VAL A 15 2.53 -26.34 -45.29
N LEU A 16 2.65 -25.57 -46.38
CA LEU A 16 2.59 -24.11 -46.34
C LEU A 16 1.19 -23.62 -45.92
N CYS A 17 0.12 -24.22 -46.45
CA CYS A 17 -1.24 -23.89 -46.03
C CYS A 17 -1.48 -24.24 -44.56
N ALA A 18 -1.00 -25.41 -44.09
CA ALA A 18 -1.13 -25.79 -42.69
C ALA A 18 -0.38 -24.82 -41.76
N LEU A 19 0.83 -24.38 -42.14
CA LEU A 19 1.59 -23.37 -41.39
C LEU A 19 0.94 -21.99 -41.41
N VAL A 20 0.35 -21.57 -42.54
CA VAL A 20 -0.37 -20.30 -42.64
C VAL A 20 -1.65 -20.33 -41.83
N VAL A 21 -2.42 -21.42 -41.86
CA VAL A 21 -3.62 -21.58 -41.03
C VAL A 21 -3.25 -21.66 -39.56
N LEU A 22 -2.22 -22.42 -39.19
CA LEU A 22 -1.71 -22.46 -37.81
C LEU A 22 -1.23 -21.07 -37.37
N ALA A 23 -0.49 -20.36 -38.22
CA ALA A 23 -0.06 -19.00 -37.96
C ALA A 23 -1.27 -18.09 -37.78
N VAL A 24 -2.28 -18.11 -38.65
CA VAL A 24 -3.50 -17.29 -38.56
C VAL A 24 -4.35 -17.66 -37.35
N VAL A 25 -4.43 -18.93 -36.95
CA VAL A 25 -5.16 -19.38 -35.74
C VAL A 25 -4.42 -18.94 -34.48
N VAL A 26 -3.09 -19.05 -34.45
CA VAL A 26 -2.26 -18.57 -33.34
C VAL A 26 -2.26 -17.04 -33.28
N PHE A 27 -2.19 -16.35 -34.42
CA PHE A 27 -2.20 -14.88 -34.51
C PHE A 27 -3.59 -14.31 -34.24
N GLY A 28 -4.63 -14.88 -34.84
CA GLY A 28 -6.02 -14.53 -34.58
C GLY A 28 -6.38 -14.80 -33.12
N GLY A 29 -5.95 -15.93 -32.59
CA GLY A 29 -6.06 -16.25 -31.17
C GLY A 29 -5.31 -15.29 -30.24
N TYR A 30 -4.42 -14.42 -30.74
CA TYR A 30 -3.70 -13.40 -29.97
C TYR A 30 -4.23 -11.98 -30.19
N VAL A 31 -4.59 -11.63 -31.43
CA VAL A 31 -5.17 -10.32 -31.78
C VAL A 31 -6.61 -10.19 -31.26
N PHE A 32 -7.33 -11.31 -31.10
CA PHE A 32 -8.70 -11.33 -30.57
C PHE A 32 -8.80 -11.74 -29.09
N VAL A 33 -7.70 -11.84 -28.34
CA VAL A 33 -7.79 -12.01 -26.87
C VAL A 33 -8.31 -10.70 -26.28
N PRO A 34 -9.36 -10.73 -25.43
CA PRO A 34 -9.77 -9.55 -24.69
C PRO A 34 -8.55 -8.96 -23.96
N ARG A 35 -8.32 -7.65 -24.12
CA ARG A 35 -7.20 -6.94 -23.49
C ARG A 35 -7.22 -7.08 -21.95
N ASP A 36 -8.36 -7.46 -21.40
CA ASP A 36 -8.77 -7.45 -20.01
C ASP A 36 -9.49 -8.77 -19.61
N LYS A 37 -9.01 -9.94 -20.07
CA LYS A 37 -9.65 -11.23 -19.71
C LYS A 37 -9.70 -11.42 -18.19
N GLY A 38 -10.90 -11.62 -17.65
CA GLY A 38 -11.15 -11.82 -16.21
C GLY A 38 -10.98 -10.55 -15.38
N LEU A 39 -10.95 -9.39 -16.05
CA LEU A 39 -10.91 -8.07 -15.44
C LEU A 39 -12.15 -7.29 -15.86
N SER A 40 -12.78 -6.63 -14.91
CA SER A 40 -13.83 -5.65 -15.17
C SER A 40 -13.41 -4.29 -14.62
N GLY A 41 -13.58 -3.23 -15.41
CA GLY A 41 -13.19 -1.88 -14.98
C GLY A 41 -14.10 -1.36 -13.88
N ASP A 42 -13.53 -0.96 -12.74
CA ASP A 42 -14.23 -0.35 -11.61
C ASP A 42 -14.22 1.18 -11.75
N TRP A 43 -13.03 1.79 -11.69
CA TRP A 43 -12.85 3.23 -11.90
C TRP A 43 -11.52 3.56 -12.58
N SER A 44 -11.41 4.79 -13.09
CA SER A 44 -10.17 5.29 -13.66
C SER A 44 -9.93 6.78 -13.39
N ALA A 45 -8.67 7.18 -13.32
CA ALA A 45 -8.22 8.55 -13.17
C ALA A 45 -7.07 8.86 -14.15
N PRO A 46 -6.78 10.15 -14.44
CA PRO A 46 -5.57 10.53 -15.16
C PRO A 46 -4.31 10.02 -14.44
N ALA A 47 -3.33 9.54 -15.21
CA ALA A 47 -2.04 9.18 -14.64
C ALA A 47 -1.41 10.39 -13.99
N THR A 48 -0.93 10.18 -12.77
CA THR A 48 -0.20 11.17 -12.01
C THR A 48 1.04 10.51 -11.46
N ASP A 49 2.20 11.15 -11.57
CA ASP A 49 3.44 10.67 -10.97
C ASP A 49 3.43 10.85 -9.46
N GLY A 50 4.08 9.94 -8.73
CA GLY A 50 4.05 9.94 -7.28
C GLY A 50 4.35 8.58 -6.67
N ASP A 51 4.44 8.57 -5.35
CA ASP A 51 4.76 7.39 -4.55
C ASP A 51 3.50 6.85 -3.88
N VAL A 52 3.40 5.52 -3.82
CA VAL A 52 2.33 4.84 -3.10
C VAL A 52 2.72 4.72 -1.64
N VAL A 53 1.98 5.40 -0.78
CA VAL A 53 2.16 5.43 0.68
C VAL A 53 1.10 4.59 1.36
N ALA A 54 1.49 3.98 2.49
CA ALA A 54 0.65 3.03 3.24
C ALA A 54 0.04 1.89 2.40
N GLY A 55 0.62 1.59 1.24
CA GLY A 55 0.09 0.61 0.29
C GLY A 55 -1.32 0.93 -0.25
N ARG A 56 -1.81 2.17 -0.09
CA ARG A 56 -3.20 2.54 -0.43
C ARG A 56 -3.32 3.83 -1.22
N VAL A 57 -2.44 4.80 -0.98
CA VAL A 57 -2.63 6.15 -1.52
C VAL A 57 -1.45 6.59 -2.34
N LEU A 58 -1.73 7.11 -3.52
CA LEU A 58 -0.73 7.74 -4.36
C LEU A 58 -0.63 9.23 -3.97
N LEU A 59 0.51 9.62 -3.40
CA LEU A 59 0.84 11.03 -3.15
C LEU A 59 1.56 11.61 -4.36
N SER A 60 1.10 12.77 -4.83
CA SER A 60 1.66 13.44 -6.00
C SER A 60 1.87 14.93 -5.77
N GLY A 61 2.95 15.47 -6.33
CA GLY A 61 3.24 16.90 -6.35
C GLY A 61 3.38 17.55 -4.96
N GLY A 62 3.49 16.74 -3.90
CA GLY A 62 3.53 17.20 -2.51
C GLY A 62 2.22 17.80 -1.97
N ASN A 63 1.14 17.80 -2.76
CA ASN A 63 -0.12 18.44 -2.37
C ASN A 63 -1.37 17.77 -2.95
N ALA A 64 -1.23 16.62 -3.61
CA ALA A 64 -2.33 15.83 -4.13
C ALA A 64 -2.26 14.39 -3.61
N ALA A 65 -3.43 13.79 -3.45
CA ALA A 65 -3.59 12.40 -3.03
C ALA A 65 -4.69 11.73 -3.84
N LEU A 66 -4.50 10.45 -4.17
CA LEU A 66 -5.48 9.57 -4.80
C LEU A 66 -5.56 8.26 -3.99
N ASP A 67 -6.74 7.93 -3.48
CA ASP A 67 -7.00 6.62 -2.87
C ASP A 67 -7.17 5.57 -3.97
N LEU A 68 -6.23 4.61 -4.02
CA LEU A 68 -6.20 3.55 -5.02
C LEU A 68 -7.32 2.51 -4.82
N ARG A 69 -8.00 2.51 -3.67
CA ARG A 69 -9.15 1.64 -3.46
C ARG A 69 -10.42 2.27 -4.05
N THR A 70 -10.64 3.55 -3.79
CA THR A 70 -11.93 4.20 -4.07
C THR A 70 -11.92 5.14 -5.28
N GLY A 71 -10.75 5.50 -5.81
CA GLY A 71 -10.62 6.48 -6.89
C GLY A 71 -10.82 7.93 -6.45
N LYS A 72 -11.12 8.16 -5.16
CA LYS A 72 -11.26 9.51 -4.61
C LYS A 72 -9.92 10.22 -4.64
N SER A 73 -9.92 11.45 -5.13
CA SER A 73 -8.72 12.28 -5.19
C SER A 73 -8.97 13.69 -4.71
N VAL A 74 -7.91 14.30 -4.20
CA VAL A 74 -7.93 15.67 -3.72
C VAL A 74 -6.62 16.37 -4.04
N ARG A 75 -6.69 17.69 -4.19
CA ARG A 75 -5.51 18.55 -4.35
C ARG A 75 -5.65 19.82 -3.52
N LEU A 76 -4.63 20.12 -2.74
CA LEU A 76 -4.49 21.38 -2.01
C LEU A 76 -3.92 22.46 -2.95
N GLY A 77 -4.80 23.08 -3.74
CA GLY A 77 -4.41 23.93 -4.87
C GLY A 77 -3.51 25.14 -4.55
N SER A 78 -3.57 25.69 -3.33
CA SER A 78 -2.75 26.85 -2.93
C SER A 78 -1.47 26.47 -2.17
N VAL A 79 -1.23 25.18 -1.95
CA VAL A 79 -0.09 24.70 -1.17
C VAL A 79 1.04 24.33 -2.12
N VAL A 80 2.16 25.03 -2.00
CA VAL A 80 3.38 24.80 -2.78
C VAL A 80 4.52 24.41 -1.84
N GLY A 81 5.04 23.20 -2.04
CA GLY A 81 6.07 22.58 -1.19
C GLY A 81 5.55 22.18 0.20
N GLY A 82 6.46 21.69 1.03
CA GLY A 82 6.14 21.06 2.32
C GLY A 82 6.24 19.54 2.25
N THR A 83 6.03 18.89 3.39
CA THR A 83 6.00 17.43 3.50
C THR A 83 4.56 16.98 3.57
N ALA A 84 4.17 16.11 2.64
CA ALA A 84 2.84 15.51 2.59
C ALA A 84 2.78 14.27 3.47
N PHE A 85 1.67 14.12 4.17
CA PHE A 85 1.32 13.00 5.01
C PHE A 85 -0.09 12.53 4.67
N TYR A 86 -0.32 11.24 4.82
CA TYR A 86 -1.62 10.62 4.61
C TYR A 86 -2.05 9.78 5.81
N ALA A 87 -3.29 9.92 6.25
CA ALA A 87 -3.90 9.00 7.19
C ALA A 87 -5.43 9.14 7.20
N ASP A 88 -6.10 8.00 7.30
CA ASP A 88 -7.54 7.85 7.51
C ASP A 88 -8.39 8.79 6.62
N ASP A 89 -8.12 8.74 5.32
CA ASP A 89 -8.79 9.52 4.26
C ASP A 89 -8.52 11.03 4.32
N ARG A 90 -7.36 11.41 4.83
CA ARG A 90 -6.94 12.80 4.91
C ARG A 90 -5.52 13.01 4.37
N LEU A 91 -5.38 14.06 3.57
CA LEU A 91 -4.09 14.63 3.20
C LEU A 91 -3.74 15.73 4.20
N VAL A 92 -2.54 15.68 4.75
CA VAL A 92 -1.97 16.71 5.63
C VAL A 92 -0.65 17.17 5.02
N VAL A 93 -0.46 18.46 4.82
CA VAL A 93 0.79 19.03 4.29
C VAL A 93 1.36 20.00 5.30
N VAL A 94 2.62 19.79 5.66
CA VAL A 94 3.31 20.59 6.68
C VAL A 94 4.44 21.40 6.05
N LYS A 95 4.46 22.70 6.35
CA LYS A 95 5.48 23.64 5.90
C LYS A 95 5.85 24.61 7.03
N GLY A 96 6.90 24.28 7.76
CA GLY A 96 7.37 25.06 8.91
C GLY A 96 6.35 25.05 10.05
N GLU A 97 5.78 26.21 10.35
CA GLU A 97 4.72 26.38 11.36
C GLU A 97 3.32 26.06 10.82
N ARG A 98 3.14 26.00 9.49
CA ARG A 98 1.82 25.88 8.85
C ARG A 98 1.50 24.42 8.55
N VAL A 99 0.28 24.01 8.88
CA VAL A 99 -0.31 22.72 8.53
C VAL A 99 -1.57 22.97 7.72
N ASP A 100 -1.62 22.43 6.51
CA ASP A 100 -2.80 22.42 5.67
C ASP A 100 -3.37 21.01 5.62
N SER A 101 -4.69 20.87 5.66
CA SER A 101 -5.31 19.56 5.57
C SER A 101 -6.60 19.58 4.77
N VAL A 102 -6.89 18.45 4.14
CA VAL A 102 -8.13 18.21 3.41
C VAL A 102 -8.53 16.73 3.47
N ALA A 103 -9.80 16.46 3.69
CA ALA A 103 -10.37 15.12 3.53
C ALA A 103 -10.35 14.71 2.04
N LEU A 104 -10.17 13.42 1.74
CA LEU A 104 -10.12 12.92 0.35
C LEU A 104 -11.43 13.12 -0.42
N ASP A 105 -12.55 13.20 0.28
CA ASP A 105 -13.86 13.54 -0.29
C ASP A 105 -14.12 15.05 -0.38
N ALA A 106 -13.12 15.87 -0.06
CA ALA A 106 -13.17 17.33 0.01
C ALA A 106 -14.23 17.90 0.97
N SER A 107 -14.84 17.08 1.84
CA SER A 107 -15.89 17.51 2.78
C SER A 107 -15.39 18.45 3.88
N ALA A 108 -14.08 18.40 4.17
CA ALA A 108 -13.45 19.21 5.20
C ALA A 108 -12.08 19.67 4.74
N ARG A 109 -11.79 20.97 4.93
CA ARG A 109 -10.51 21.59 4.61
C ARG A 109 -10.19 22.65 5.65
N TRP A 110 -8.95 22.66 6.12
CA TRP A 110 -8.50 23.65 7.09
C TRP A 110 -7.02 23.96 6.98
N THR A 111 -6.64 25.05 7.64
CA THR A 111 -5.27 25.45 7.89
C THR A 111 -5.11 25.69 9.38
N TRP A 112 -4.07 25.13 9.96
CA TRP A 112 -3.65 25.39 11.33
C TRP A 112 -2.21 25.93 11.34
N ARG A 113 -1.85 26.68 12.39
CA ARG A 113 -0.49 27.18 12.59
C ARG A 113 -0.02 26.90 14.01
N ALA A 114 1.21 26.42 14.11
CA ALA A 114 1.97 26.35 15.35
C ALA A 114 2.21 27.75 15.93
N ALA A 115 2.64 27.80 17.19
CA ALA A 115 3.08 29.06 17.78
C ALA A 115 4.21 29.69 16.96
N ALA A 116 4.34 31.02 17.00
CA ALA A 116 5.29 31.75 16.18
C ALA A 116 6.72 31.23 16.40
N GLY A 117 7.40 30.85 15.32
CA GLY A 117 8.77 30.31 15.36
C GLY A 117 8.87 28.83 15.77
N HIS A 118 7.76 28.18 16.10
CA HIS A 118 7.72 26.74 16.34
C HIS A 118 7.62 25.94 15.03
N ARG A 119 7.82 24.63 15.14
CA ARG A 119 7.57 23.67 14.07
C ARG A 119 6.41 22.77 14.43
N ALA A 120 5.52 22.55 13.45
CA ALA A 120 4.49 21.54 13.53
C ALA A 120 5.03 20.19 13.05
N ILE A 121 4.77 19.11 13.79
CA ILE A 121 5.16 17.75 13.43
C ILE A 121 3.92 16.86 13.57
N PRO A 122 3.38 16.30 12.47
CA PRO A 122 2.23 15.41 12.57
C PRO A 122 2.66 14.05 13.09
N LEU A 123 1.89 13.51 14.05
CA LEU A 123 2.26 12.28 14.76
C LEU A 123 1.28 11.13 14.52
N ALA A 124 0.00 11.46 14.38
CA ALA A 124 -1.07 10.50 14.15
C ALA A 124 -2.29 11.24 13.57
N ALA A 125 -3.17 10.52 12.88
CA ALA A 125 -4.46 11.06 12.49
C ALA A 125 -5.52 9.97 12.33
N THR A 126 -6.77 10.37 12.54
CA THR A 126 -7.99 9.61 12.30
C THR A 126 -8.93 10.41 11.41
N GLY A 127 -10.05 9.83 11.00
CA GLY A 127 -11.10 10.49 10.23
C GLY A 127 -11.72 11.70 10.94
N ASP A 128 -11.45 11.88 12.23
CA ASP A 128 -12.03 12.95 13.05
C ASP A 128 -11.00 13.93 13.61
N SER A 129 -9.73 13.54 13.77
CA SER A 129 -8.71 14.39 14.37
C SER A 129 -7.31 14.16 13.80
N THR A 130 -6.47 15.20 13.88
CA THR A 130 -5.04 15.13 13.58
C THR A 130 -4.26 15.55 14.84
N LEU A 131 -3.34 14.68 15.27
CA LEU A 131 -2.43 14.96 16.37
C LEU A 131 -1.12 15.55 15.86
N LEU A 132 -0.80 16.75 16.32
CA LEU A 132 0.44 17.46 16.02
C LEU A 132 1.28 17.64 17.31
N ALA A 133 2.59 17.57 17.17
CA ALA A 133 3.52 18.18 18.10
C ALA A 133 3.89 19.59 17.63
N ASP A 134 3.66 20.56 18.50
CA ASP A 134 4.07 21.95 18.33
C ASP A 134 5.34 22.18 19.17
N CYS A 135 6.48 22.23 18.49
CA CYS A 135 7.79 22.21 19.12
C CYS A 135 8.56 23.52 18.91
N SER A 136 9.02 24.12 20.00
CA SER A 136 10.04 25.16 19.96
C SER A 136 11.33 24.59 19.35
N PRO A 137 12.04 25.33 18.47
CA PRO A 137 13.33 24.90 17.96
C PRO A 137 14.44 24.99 19.02
N VAL A 138 14.24 25.82 20.06
CA VAL A 138 15.28 26.18 21.04
C VAL A 138 15.42 25.14 22.16
N THR A 139 14.33 24.53 22.59
CA THR A 139 14.33 23.54 23.67
C THR A 139 14.01 22.15 23.12
N ALA A 140 14.83 21.15 23.48
CA ALA A 140 14.56 19.76 23.14
C ALA A 140 13.41 19.17 23.98
N GLU A 141 13.24 19.69 25.20
CA GLU A 141 12.10 19.48 26.08
C GLU A 141 11.11 20.64 25.88
N GLY A 142 9.81 20.36 25.72
CA GLY A 142 8.80 21.42 25.60
C GLY A 142 8.11 21.51 24.25
N CYS A 143 7.87 20.37 23.59
CA CYS A 143 6.75 20.33 22.67
C CYS A 143 5.44 20.32 23.46
N ARG A 144 4.39 20.90 22.90
CA ARG A 144 3.02 20.58 23.30
C ARG A 144 2.40 19.68 22.25
N LEU A 145 1.57 18.74 22.70
CA LEU A 145 0.69 18.00 21.83
C LEU A 145 -0.60 18.79 21.65
N VAL A 146 -1.13 18.78 20.44
CA VAL A 146 -2.37 19.46 20.08
C VAL A 146 -3.19 18.55 19.18
N GLY A 147 -4.46 18.35 19.56
CA GLY A 147 -5.45 17.67 18.75
C GLY A 147 -6.24 18.67 17.94
N ILE A 148 -6.23 18.51 16.62
CA ILE A 148 -6.95 19.37 15.67
C ILE A 148 -8.12 18.58 15.10
N ASP A 149 -9.34 19.06 15.33
CA ASP A 149 -10.57 18.40 14.87
C ASP A 149 -10.71 18.41 13.34
N ARG A 150 -11.74 17.72 12.85
CA ARG A 150 -12.07 17.65 11.41
C ARG A 150 -12.30 19.04 10.79
N ALA A 151 -12.73 20.03 11.56
CA ALA A 151 -12.97 21.40 11.11
C ALA A 151 -11.72 22.30 11.21
N GLY A 152 -10.61 21.82 11.77
CA GLY A 152 -9.37 22.58 11.95
C GLY A 152 -9.28 23.35 13.25
N ARG A 153 -10.18 23.12 14.20
CA ARG A 153 -10.15 23.74 15.53
C ARG A 153 -9.26 22.91 16.45
N GLN A 154 -8.53 23.59 17.32
CA GLN A 154 -7.81 22.91 18.40
C GLN A 154 -8.82 22.50 19.47
N ASP A 155 -9.02 21.19 19.64
CA ASP A 155 -9.98 20.63 20.60
C ASP A 155 -9.34 20.42 21.96
N TRP A 156 -8.05 20.04 21.98
CA TRP A 156 -7.30 19.81 23.22
C TRP A 156 -5.81 20.10 23.02
N GLU A 157 -5.11 20.32 24.14
CA GLU A 157 -3.65 20.41 24.19
C GLU A 157 -3.08 19.74 25.45
N ALA A 158 -1.85 19.26 25.36
CA ALA A 158 -1.10 18.70 26.49
C ALA A 158 0.37 19.19 26.45
N PRO A 159 0.88 19.83 27.52
CA PRO A 159 2.26 20.32 27.57
C PRO A 159 3.25 19.18 27.89
N GLY A 160 4.55 19.49 27.78
CA GLY A 160 5.62 18.64 28.33
C GLY A 160 5.97 17.41 27.48
N ALA A 161 5.56 17.38 26.21
CA ALA A 161 5.94 16.32 25.31
C ALA A 161 7.39 16.49 24.84
N GLN A 162 8.06 15.36 24.69
CA GLN A 162 9.38 15.31 24.08
C GLN A 162 9.25 15.44 22.56
N ARG A 163 10.25 16.04 21.93
CA ARG A 163 10.33 16.03 20.47
C ARG A 163 10.43 14.58 19.98
N PRO A 164 9.63 14.16 18.99
CA PRO A 164 9.75 12.84 18.41
C PRO A 164 11.15 12.61 17.85
N VAL A 165 11.80 11.52 18.26
CA VAL A 165 13.13 11.13 17.76
C VAL A 165 13.05 10.66 16.31
N ASP A 166 12.05 9.84 16.00
CA ASP A 166 11.75 9.34 14.66
C ASP A 166 10.29 9.66 14.31
N PRO A 167 10.00 10.85 13.77
CA PRO A 167 8.64 11.17 13.36
C PRO A 167 8.19 10.28 12.18
N PRO A 168 6.88 10.03 12.04
CA PRO A 168 6.34 9.33 10.88
C PRO A 168 6.80 9.98 9.57
N ARG A 169 6.92 9.18 8.51
CA ARG A 169 7.19 9.66 7.15
C ARG A 169 6.01 9.31 6.27
N GLU A 170 5.48 10.31 5.58
CA GLU A 170 4.49 10.19 4.49
C GLU A 170 3.11 9.59 4.83
N ALA A 171 2.99 8.68 5.79
CA ALA A 171 1.72 8.21 6.31
C ALA A 171 1.74 8.08 7.83
N LEU A 172 0.66 8.55 8.46
CA LEU A 172 0.54 8.65 9.92
C LEU A 172 -0.17 7.41 10.47
N PRO A 173 0.20 6.92 11.66
CA PRO A 173 -0.59 5.93 12.36
C PRO A 173 -1.91 6.53 12.89
N ARG A 174 -2.84 5.67 13.27
CA ARG A 174 -4.14 6.07 13.88
C ARG A 174 -4.02 6.50 15.33
N VAL A 175 -2.98 6.04 16.02
CA VAL A 175 -2.65 6.39 17.41
C VAL A 175 -1.16 6.76 17.45
N GLN A 176 -0.82 7.80 18.22
CA GLN A 176 0.58 8.16 18.39
C GLN A 176 1.22 7.24 19.41
N ALA A 177 2.47 6.84 19.17
CA ALA A 177 3.26 6.05 20.10
C ALA A 177 4.64 6.69 20.30
N SER A 178 5.11 6.70 21.55
CA SER A 178 6.45 7.15 21.92
C SER A 178 7.01 6.30 23.04
N LYS A 179 8.32 6.05 23.00
CA LYS A 179 9.02 5.39 24.11
C LYS A 179 9.14 6.36 25.28
N VAL A 180 9.00 5.84 26.50
CA VAL A 180 9.19 6.63 27.73
C VAL A 180 10.53 6.29 28.36
N GLY A 181 11.26 7.32 28.82
CA GLY A 181 12.49 7.14 29.59
C GLY A 181 12.20 6.37 30.88
N GLY A 182 12.87 5.24 31.09
CA GLY A 182 12.58 4.32 32.20
C GLY A 182 11.73 3.10 31.81
N GLY A 183 11.29 3.01 30.55
CA GLY A 183 10.55 1.87 29.99
C GLY A 183 9.08 2.17 29.75
N GLY A 184 8.50 1.46 28.78
CA GLY A 184 7.11 1.62 28.37
C GLY A 184 6.94 2.32 27.01
N VAL A 185 5.75 2.15 26.45
CA VAL A 185 5.29 2.84 25.25
C VAL A 185 4.06 3.67 25.64
N LEU A 186 4.17 4.99 25.56
CA LEU A 186 3.05 5.90 25.75
C LEU A 186 2.26 5.98 24.45
N LEU A 187 0.99 5.62 24.50
CA LEU A 187 0.04 5.76 23.41
C LEU A 187 -0.84 6.99 23.65
N THR A 188 -1.02 7.83 22.63
CA THR A 188 -1.87 9.04 22.70
C THR A 188 -2.94 9.01 21.62
N ASP A 189 -4.20 9.14 22.03
CA ASP A 189 -5.35 9.27 21.13
C ASP A 189 -5.39 10.66 20.48
N PRO A 190 -5.42 10.76 19.13
CA PRO A 190 -5.61 12.03 18.45
C PRO A 190 -6.93 12.72 18.80
N VAL A 191 -7.99 11.96 19.09
CA VAL A 191 -9.33 12.52 19.28
C VAL A 191 -9.47 13.13 20.67
N SER A 192 -9.16 12.37 21.73
CA SER A 192 -9.39 12.81 23.12
C SER A 192 -8.16 13.37 23.83
N GLY A 193 -6.95 13.14 23.31
CA GLY A 193 -5.70 13.41 24.02
C GLY A 193 -5.45 12.44 25.19
N ARG A 194 -6.32 11.45 25.39
CA ARG A 194 -6.12 10.41 26.41
C ARG A 194 -4.84 9.66 26.11
N THR A 195 -3.99 9.55 27.13
CA THR A 195 -2.76 8.77 27.08
C THR A 195 -2.91 7.47 27.84
N SER A 196 -2.19 6.43 27.40
CA SER A 196 -2.12 5.14 28.07
C SER A 196 -0.69 4.61 28.01
N LEU A 197 -0.12 4.26 29.15
CA LEU A 197 1.23 3.71 29.24
C LEU A 197 1.16 2.18 29.12
N GLN A 198 1.75 1.66 28.05
CA GLN A 198 1.80 0.23 27.78
C GLN A 198 3.15 -0.37 28.17
N PRO A 199 3.17 -1.62 28.66
CA PRO A 199 4.41 -2.34 28.88
C PRO A 199 5.10 -2.61 27.54
N GLY A 200 6.41 -2.42 27.48
CA GLY A 200 7.24 -2.62 26.28
C GLY A 200 8.33 -1.57 26.15
N ASP A 201 9.32 -1.83 25.30
CA ASP A 201 10.43 -0.91 24.99
C ASP A 201 10.56 -0.66 23.48
N ALA A 202 9.69 -1.28 22.69
CA ALA A 202 9.62 -1.20 21.24
C ALA A 202 8.16 -1.17 20.77
N PHE A 203 7.95 -0.59 19.59
CA PHE A 203 6.67 -0.61 18.90
C PHE A 203 6.91 -0.50 17.40
N VAL A 204 5.91 -0.90 16.62
CA VAL A 204 5.83 -0.66 15.18
C VAL A 204 4.56 0.15 14.90
N ALA A 205 4.72 1.39 14.45
CA ALA A 205 3.63 2.22 13.97
C ALA A 205 3.36 1.91 12.50
N VAL A 206 2.18 1.38 12.19
CA VAL A 206 1.79 1.05 10.82
C VAL A 206 1.30 2.33 10.15
N PRO A 207 1.85 2.70 8.97
CA PRO A 207 1.34 3.84 8.21
C PRO A 207 -0.13 3.65 7.87
N ASP A 208 -0.97 4.66 8.10
CA ASP A 208 -2.44 4.60 7.94
C ASP A 208 -3.12 3.47 8.76
N GLY A 209 -2.48 3.05 9.85
CA GLY A 209 -2.83 1.82 10.54
C GLY A 209 -2.61 1.85 12.05
N PRO A 210 -2.69 0.69 12.70
CA PRO A 210 -2.54 0.56 14.14
C PRO A 210 -1.07 0.66 14.57
N VAL A 211 -0.85 0.73 15.88
CA VAL A 211 0.46 0.51 16.50
C VAL A 211 0.51 -0.91 17.08
N VAL A 212 1.59 -1.63 16.84
CA VAL A 212 1.85 -2.95 17.42
C VAL A 212 2.93 -2.83 18.49
N VAL A 213 2.66 -3.33 19.69
CA VAL A 213 3.60 -3.34 20.81
C VAL A 213 3.91 -4.80 21.18
N PRO A 214 5.11 -5.31 20.87
CA PRO A 214 5.60 -6.56 21.42
C PRO A 214 6.21 -6.33 22.81
N VAL A 215 5.99 -7.27 23.73
CA VAL A 215 6.60 -7.25 25.06
C VAL A 215 6.93 -8.66 25.53
N VAL A 216 8.00 -8.78 26.32
CA VAL A 216 8.29 -9.98 27.09
C VAL A 216 7.81 -9.74 28.51
N GLN A 217 6.80 -10.48 28.94
CA GLN A 217 6.22 -10.37 30.27
C GLN A 217 6.26 -11.75 30.94
N ASP A 218 6.94 -11.86 32.08
CA ASP A 218 7.10 -13.11 32.83
C ASP A 218 7.64 -14.26 31.96
N GLY A 219 8.57 -13.93 31.06
CA GLY A 219 9.16 -14.87 30.09
C GLY A 219 8.26 -15.24 28.90
N GLN A 220 7.02 -14.73 28.87
CA GLN A 220 6.06 -14.93 27.78
C GLN A 220 6.15 -13.81 26.76
N CYS A 221 6.01 -14.16 25.48
CA CYS A 221 5.88 -13.21 24.39
C CYS A 221 4.43 -12.79 24.29
N VAL A 222 4.18 -11.50 24.54
CA VAL A 222 2.87 -10.87 24.42
C VAL A 222 2.92 -9.84 23.30
N VAL A 223 1.92 -9.83 22.45
CA VAL A 223 1.78 -8.84 21.38
C VAL A 223 0.39 -8.22 21.48
N SER A 224 0.37 -6.89 21.49
CA SER A 224 -0.87 -6.11 21.49
C SER A 224 -0.92 -5.21 20.26
N LEU A 225 -2.11 -5.03 19.71
CA LEU A 225 -2.37 -4.14 18.58
C LEU A 225 -3.34 -3.05 19.00
N TYR A 226 -3.01 -1.80 18.68
CA TYR A 226 -3.71 -0.60 19.13
C TYR A 226 -4.15 0.24 17.94
N ALA A 227 -5.46 0.42 17.76
CA ALA A 227 -6.02 1.44 16.85
C ALA A 227 -6.46 2.71 17.61
N ALA A 228 -6.48 2.63 18.94
CA ALA A 228 -6.76 3.65 19.93
C ALA A 228 -5.89 3.34 21.18
N PRO A 229 -5.94 4.11 22.27
CA PRO A 229 -5.14 3.81 23.47
C PRO A 229 -5.46 2.47 24.12
N ASP A 230 -6.67 1.93 23.90
CA ASP A 230 -7.04 0.59 24.34
C ASP A 230 -6.70 -0.43 23.24
N PRO A 231 -6.22 -1.63 23.61
CA PRO A 231 -5.84 -2.63 22.63
C PRO A 231 -7.08 -3.13 21.88
N LEU A 232 -6.97 -3.22 20.55
CA LEU A 232 -7.94 -3.95 19.73
C LEU A 232 -7.93 -5.43 20.12
N TRP A 233 -6.73 -5.97 20.34
CA TRP A 233 -6.53 -7.30 20.90
C TRP A 233 -5.14 -7.42 21.53
N THR A 234 -5.01 -8.40 22.42
CA THR A 234 -3.76 -8.83 23.03
C THR A 234 -3.62 -10.34 22.91
N ARG A 235 -2.44 -10.81 22.53
CA ARG A 235 -2.13 -12.23 22.35
C ARG A 235 -0.91 -12.62 23.16
N VAL A 236 -1.08 -13.67 23.97
CA VAL A 236 0.01 -14.37 24.64
C VAL A 236 0.40 -15.57 23.77
N LEU A 237 1.67 -15.62 23.35
CA LEU A 237 2.17 -16.55 22.33
C LEU A 237 2.99 -17.72 22.93
N GLY A 238 3.04 -17.77 24.26
CA GLY A 238 3.89 -18.68 25.02
C GLY A 238 5.29 -18.10 25.30
N PRO A 239 6.24 -18.94 25.72
CA PRO A 239 7.59 -18.50 26.06
C PRO A 239 8.31 -17.83 24.88
N CYS A 240 9.05 -16.76 25.14
CA CYS A 240 9.85 -16.11 24.11
C CYS A 240 11.06 -16.96 23.72
N PRO A 241 11.22 -17.34 22.44
CA PRO A 241 12.44 -18.00 21.96
C PRO A 241 13.69 -17.20 22.32
N GLY A 242 14.58 -17.79 23.13
CA GLY A 242 15.80 -17.16 23.60
C GLY A 242 15.59 -15.92 24.49
N GLY A 243 14.40 -15.74 25.07
CA GLY A 243 14.05 -14.58 25.90
C GLY A 243 13.95 -13.26 25.13
N LYS A 244 13.91 -13.29 23.79
CA LYS A 244 13.93 -12.11 22.94
C LYS A 244 12.56 -11.81 22.34
N GLN A 245 12.30 -10.52 22.16
CA GLN A 245 11.12 -10.05 21.42
C GLN A 245 11.19 -10.46 19.94
N PRO A 246 10.03 -10.69 19.29
CA PRO A 246 9.99 -10.89 17.85
C PRO A 246 10.37 -9.62 17.10
N GLN A 247 10.93 -9.78 15.91
CA GLN A 247 10.83 -8.75 14.88
C GLN A 247 9.39 -8.69 14.38
N VAL A 248 8.81 -7.50 14.37
CA VAL A 248 7.43 -7.28 13.96
C VAL A 248 7.41 -6.64 12.57
N ARG A 249 6.61 -7.21 11.67
CA ARG A 249 6.24 -6.61 10.39
C ARG A 249 4.73 -6.66 10.25
N VAL A 250 4.12 -5.64 9.67
CA VAL A 250 2.67 -5.63 9.44
C VAL A 250 2.39 -5.62 7.95
N ALA A 251 1.60 -6.59 7.52
CA ALA A 251 0.98 -6.70 6.21
C ALA A 251 -0.52 -6.35 6.33
N PRO A 252 -1.23 -6.08 5.23
CA PRO A 252 -2.63 -5.66 5.28
C PRO A 252 -3.55 -6.60 6.10
N ASP A 253 -3.34 -7.91 5.99
CA ASP A 253 -4.13 -8.94 6.66
C ASP A 253 -3.50 -9.48 7.96
N ALA A 254 -2.18 -9.26 8.15
CA ALA A 254 -1.43 -9.98 9.16
C ALA A 254 -0.36 -9.14 9.87
N VAL A 255 -0.27 -9.29 11.18
CA VAL A 255 0.93 -9.01 11.97
C VAL A 255 1.83 -10.24 11.88
N VAL A 256 3.00 -10.08 11.28
CA VAL A 256 4.02 -11.13 11.12
C VAL A 256 5.08 -10.95 12.20
N LEU A 257 5.24 -11.99 13.02
CA LEU A 257 6.19 -12.04 14.14
C LEU A 257 7.29 -13.03 13.79
N GLN A 258 8.54 -12.58 13.85
CA GLN A 258 9.70 -13.39 13.45
C GLN A 258 10.70 -13.51 14.61
N TRP A 259 11.00 -14.75 14.96
CA TRP A 259 12.15 -15.14 15.78
C TRP A 259 13.10 -15.99 14.94
N ALA A 260 14.29 -16.28 15.48
CA ALA A 260 15.16 -17.29 14.88
C ALA A 260 14.43 -18.65 14.84
N GLY A 261 14.11 -19.15 13.64
CA GLY A 261 13.49 -20.46 13.44
C GLY A 261 11.98 -20.55 13.70
N ARG A 262 11.31 -19.47 14.13
CA ARG A 262 9.84 -19.42 14.32
C ARG A 262 9.26 -18.19 13.65
N THR A 263 8.22 -18.38 12.84
CA THR A 263 7.41 -17.29 12.32
C THR A 263 5.96 -17.53 12.71
N GLU A 264 5.30 -16.49 13.19
CA GLU A 264 3.88 -16.53 13.51
C GLU A 264 3.16 -15.40 12.79
N ARG A 265 1.93 -15.66 12.35
CA ARG A 265 1.07 -14.68 11.68
C ARG A 265 -0.20 -14.55 12.49
N LEU A 266 -0.57 -13.32 12.82
CA LEU A 266 -1.79 -13.01 13.55
C LEU A 266 -2.66 -12.10 12.69
N ALA A 267 -3.96 -12.38 12.59
CA ALA A 267 -4.89 -11.53 11.86
C ALA A 267 -4.91 -10.11 12.47
N THR A 268 -4.80 -9.08 11.64
CA THR A 268 -4.77 -7.68 12.11
C THR A 268 -6.05 -7.27 12.87
N THR A 269 -7.18 -7.87 12.54
CA THR A 269 -8.49 -7.55 13.13
C THR A 269 -8.80 -8.29 14.43
N THR A 270 -8.37 -9.55 14.56
CA THR A 270 -8.78 -10.42 15.68
C THR A 270 -7.64 -10.96 16.52
N GLY A 271 -6.40 -10.86 16.04
CA GLY A 271 -5.24 -11.51 16.65
C GLY A 271 -5.25 -13.05 16.53
N ALA A 272 -6.17 -13.63 15.75
CA ALA A 272 -6.22 -15.07 15.52
C ALA A 272 -4.99 -15.55 14.72
N THR A 273 -4.44 -16.70 15.06
CA THR A 273 -3.34 -17.30 14.31
C THR A 273 -3.78 -17.60 12.88
N LEU A 274 -3.03 -17.06 11.92
CA LEU A 274 -3.21 -17.32 10.51
C LEU A 274 -2.29 -18.46 10.06
N PRO A 275 -2.71 -19.26 9.06
CA PRO A 275 -1.83 -20.24 8.46
C PRO A 275 -0.59 -19.57 7.84
N PRO A 276 0.51 -20.32 7.66
CA PRO A 276 1.64 -19.83 6.89
C PRO A 276 1.17 -19.37 5.51
N PRO A 277 1.84 -18.35 4.91
CA PRO A 277 1.49 -17.93 3.58
C PRO A 277 1.66 -19.11 2.63
N VAL A 278 0.73 -19.25 1.68
CA VAL A 278 0.82 -20.29 0.65
C VAL A 278 2.14 -20.10 -0.09
N PRO A 279 3.02 -21.10 -0.14
CA PRO A 279 4.26 -21.00 -0.90
C PRO A 279 3.91 -20.76 -2.36
N THR A 280 4.38 -19.65 -2.92
CA THR A 280 4.19 -19.35 -4.34
C THR A 280 5.14 -20.21 -5.17
N THR A 281 4.58 -21.02 -6.07
CA THR A 281 5.34 -21.74 -7.11
C THR A 281 5.65 -20.83 -8.31
N VAL A 282 5.01 -19.66 -8.36
CA VAL A 282 5.10 -18.70 -9.45
C VAL A 282 6.40 -17.91 -9.34
N ARG A 283 7.19 -17.87 -10.43
CA ARG A 283 8.40 -17.05 -10.55
C ARG A 283 8.06 -15.65 -11.06
N GLY A 284 8.88 -14.65 -10.69
CA GLY A 284 8.73 -13.26 -11.16
C GLY A 284 7.56 -12.51 -10.51
N VAL A 285 7.28 -12.83 -9.25
CA VAL A 285 6.23 -12.18 -8.45
C VAL A 285 6.56 -10.71 -8.23
N LEU A 286 5.64 -9.84 -8.60
CA LEU A 286 5.68 -8.41 -8.28
C LEU A 286 5.04 -8.12 -6.92
N ALA A 287 3.89 -8.72 -6.65
CA ALA A 287 3.15 -8.61 -5.40
C ALA A 287 2.24 -9.82 -5.20
N ALA A 288 1.78 -10.04 -3.97
CA ALA A 288 0.81 -11.07 -3.63
C ALA A 288 -0.24 -10.52 -2.65
N ALA A 289 -1.50 -10.95 -2.82
CA ALA A 289 -2.60 -10.60 -1.94
C ALA A 289 -3.61 -11.76 -1.88
N GLY A 290 -3.83 -12.34 -0.69
CA GLY A 290 -4.66 -13.53 -0.54
C GLY A 290 -4.09 -14.70 -1.35
N SER A 291 -4.91 -15.30 -2.22
CA SER A 291 -4.47 -16.34 -3.16
C SER A 291 -4.01 -15.79 -4.51
N LEU A 292 -3.99 -14.47 -4.71
CA LEU A 292 -3.56 -13.86 -5.97
C LEU A 292 -2.10 -13.43 -5.92
N VAL A 293 -1.42 -13.64 -7.05
CA VAL A 293 -0.04 -13.23 -7.29
C VAL A 293 0.02 -12.47 -8.61
N ALA A 294 0.55 -11.26 -8.58
CA ALA A 294 0.78 -10.47 -9.79
C ALA A 294 2.15 -10.76 -10.37
N THR A 295 2.20 -11.03 -11.67
CA THR A 295 3.45 -11.21 -12.43
C THR A 295 3.44 -10.35 -13.68
N ARG A 296 4.61 -9.89 -14.11
CA ARG A 296 4.76 -9.11 -15.35
C ARG A 296 5.62 -9.85 -16.36
N ARG A 297 5.19 -9.83 -17.61
CA ARG A 297 5.95 -10.30 -18.76
C ARG A 297 6.03 -9.19 -19.80
N VAL A 298 7.24 -8.98 -20.32
CA VAL A 298 7.45 -8.15 -21.50
C VAL A 298 7.56 -9.10 -22.68
N HIS A 299 6.66 -8.96 -23.65
CA HIS A 299 6.80 -9.68 -24.92
C HIS A 299 7.39 -8.71 -25.93
N SER A 300 8.69 -8.84 -26.17
CA SER A 300 9.32 -8.29 -27.35
C SER A 300 9.16 -9.31 -28.47
N PRO A 301 8.37 -9.03 -29.53
CA PRO A 301 8.30 -9.93 -30.66
C PRO A 301 9.68 -10.01 -31.31
N GLY A 302 10.33 -11.17 -31.17
CA GLY A 302 11.63 -11.45 -31.80
C GLY A 302 11.54 -11.33 -33.33
N ASP A 303 12.52 -10.62 -33.91
CA ASP A 303 12.89 -10.53 -35.32
C ASP A 303 11.82 -10.80 -36.38
N ARG A 304 10.97 -9.80 -36.67
CA ARG A 304 10.29 -9.69 -37.99
C ARG A 304 10.27 -8.25 -38.50
N VAL A 305 10.69 -8.09 -39.75
CA VAL A 305 11.17 -6.85 -40.39
C VAL A 305 10.07 -5.92 -40.91
N LEU A 306 8.79 -6.28 -40.84
CA LEU A 306 7.78 -5.67 -41.74
C LEU A 306 6.54 -5.02 -41.09
N LEU A 307 6.41 -4.92 -39.75
CA LEU A 307 5.27 -4.23 -39.11
C LEU A 307 5.73 -3.32 -37.96
N PRO A 308 4.99 -2.23 -37.66
CA PRO A 308 5.30 -1.32 -36.55
C PRO A 308 5.41 -2.10 -35.24
N ARG A 309 6.57 -1.96 -34.59
CA ARG A 309 6.94 -2.63 -33.35
C ARG A 309 6.23 -1.96 -32.17
N HIS A 310 5.37 -2.69 -31.48
CA HIS A 310 4.93 -2.30 -30.14
C HIS A 310 5.25 -3.44 -29.18
N ASP A 311 6.13 -3.18 -28.21
CA ASP A 311 6.36 -4.11 -27.10
C ASP A 311 5.04 -4.22 -26.33
N SER A 312 4.52 -5.44 -26.24
CA SER A 312 3.31 -5.69 -25.46
C SER A 312 3.71 -6.02 -24.02
N GLN A 313 3.10 -5.30 -23.09
CA GLN A 313 3.25 -5.49 -21.66
C GLN A 313 2.08 -6.33 -21.18
N VAL A 314 2.38 -7.43 -20.50
CA VAL A 314 1.37 -8.34 -19.96
C VAL A 314 1.51 -8.38 -18.45
N LEU A 315 0.44 -8.02 -17.75
CA LEU A 315 0.28 -8.26 -16.32
C LEU A 315 -0.66 -9.44 -16.15
N GLU A 316 -0.21 -10.49 -15.48
CA GLU A 316 -1.01 -11.68 -15.20
C GLU A 316 -1.25 -11.80 -13.69
N LEU A 317 -2.51 -11.97 -13.33
CA LEU A 317 -2.93 -12.34 -11.97
C LEU A 317 -3.11 -13.85 -11.93
N ARG A 318 -2.31 -14.50 -11.12
CA ARG A 318 -2.25 -15.96 -11.02
C ARG A 318 -2.69 -16.42 -9.65
N ASP A 319 -3.29 -17.60 -9.59
CA ASP A 319 -3.48 -18.28 -8.31
C ASP A 319 -2.11 -18.67 -7.73
N ALA A 320 -1.90 -18.40 -6.44
CA ALA A 320 -0.63 -18.60 -5.76
C ALA A 320 -0.26 -20.09 -5.64
N THR A 321 -1.26 -20.97 -5.55
CA THR A 321 -1.08 -22.41 -5.37
C THR A 321 -0.92 -23.11 -6.72
N SER A 322 -1.91 -22.95 -7.61
CA SER A 322 -1.93 -23.66 -8.90
C SER A 322 -1.04 -23.01 -9.95
N GLY A 323 -0.76 -21.71 -9.81
CA GLY A 323 -0.07 -20.91 -10.82
C GLY A 323 -0.93 -20.57 -12.04
N GLU A 324 -2.19 -21.00 -12.08
CA GLU A 324 -3.11 -20.74 -13.19
C GLU A 324 -3.42 -19.25 -13.31
N VAL A 325 -3.53 -18.75 -14.54
CA VAL A 325 -3.88 -17.34 -14.81
C VAL A 325 -5.37 -17.16 -14.57
N ARG A 326 -5.74 -16.39 -13.55
CA ARG A 326 -7.12 -16.01 -13.26
C ARG A 326 -7.55 -14.81 -14.09
N ALA A 327 -6.67 -13.83 -14.22
CA ALA A 327 -6.94 -12.64 -15.02
C ALA A 327 -5.68 -12.12 -15.71
N ARG A 328 -5.87 -11.36 -16.80
CA ARG A 328 -4.79 -10.85 -17.63
C ARG A 328 -5.12 -9.46 -18.16
N LEU A 329 -4.16 -8.56 -18.03
CA LEU A 329 -4.12 -7.27 -18.70
C LEU A 329 -3.02 -7.28 -19.77
N VAL A 330 -3.38 -7.00 -21.02
CA VAL A 330 -2.47 -6.84 -22.15
C VAL A 330 -2.55 -5.41 -22.66
N THR A 331 -1.43 -4.69 -22.63
CA THR A 331 -1.38 -3.29 -23.04
C THR A 331 -0.12 -2.98 -23.84
N GLU A 332 -0.21 -2.02 -24.76
CA GLU A 332 0.92 -1.48 -25.52
C GLU A 332 1.67 -0.41 -24.73
N HIS A 333 1.14 0.02 -23.58
CA HIS A 333 1.76 1.00 -22.72
C HIS A 333 2.53 0.33 -21.56
N PRO A 334 3.57 0.98 -21.02
CA PRO A 334 4.18 0.55 -19.77
C PRO A 334 3.12 0.39 -18.69
N VAL A 335 3.08 -0.81 -18.08
CA VAL A 335 2.20 -1.12 -16.95
C VAL A 335 3.01 -1.13 -15.67
N GLN A 336 2.54 -0.38 -14.67
CA GLN A 336 3.08 -0.39 -13.33
C GLN A 336 1.99 -0.81 -12.35
N LEU A 337 2.27 -1.83 -11.55
CA LEU A 337 1.39 -2.23 -10.45
C LEU A 337 1.48 -1.20 -9.32
N LEU A 338 0.34 -0.64 -8.91
CA LEU A 338 0.24 0.30 -7.80
C LEU A 338 -0.35 -0.35 -6.54
N LEU A 339 -1.36 -1.21 -6.71
CA LEU A 339 -2.01 -1.93 -5.61
C LEU A 339 -2.50 -3.30 -6.10
N LEU A 340 -2.34 -4.33 -5.26
CA LEU A 340 -2.96 -5.64 -5.45
C LEU A 340 -3.79 -5.97 -4.20
N GLU A 341 -5.06 -6.27 -4.40
CA GLU A 341 -5.99 -6.76 -3.40
C GLU A 341 -6.46 -8.17 -3.76
N PRO A 342 -7.06 -8.92 -2.82
CA PRO A 342 -7.53 -10.29 -3.10
C PRO A 342 -8.56 -10.40 -4.24
N ARG A 343 -9.19 -9.30 -4.63
CA ARG A 343 -10.24 -9.22 -5.67
C ARG A 343 -10.11 -8.05 -6.63
N ALA A 344 -9.03 -7.27 -6.55
CA ALA A 344 -8.86 -6.12 -7.40
C ALA A 344 -7.38 -5.82 -7.64
N VAL A 345 -7.09 -5.13 -8.73
CA VAL A 345 -5.76 -4.65 -9.07
C VAL A 345 -5.84 -3.21 -9.54
N VAL A 346 -4.88 -2.40 -9.12
CA VAL A 346 -4.76 -1.00 -9.57
C VAL A 346 -3.44 -0.85 -10.26
N VAL A 347 -3.51 -0.37 -11.50
CA VAL A 347 -2.34 -0.22 -12.36
C VAL A 347 -2.27 1.20 -12.90
N ARG A 348 -1.05 1.66 -13.14
CA ARG A 348 -0.79 2.79 -14.04
C ARG A 348 -0.50 2.21 -15.42
N GLU A 349 -1.33 2.55 -16.39
CA GLU A 349 -1.21 2.14 -17.80
C GLU A 349 -1.21 3.38 -18.70
N GLY A 350 -0.03 3.72 -19.23
CA GLY A 350 0.14 4.92 -20.05
C GLY A 350 -0.30 6.19 -19.32
N GLY A 351 -1.27 6.90 -19.88
CA GLY A 351 -1.82 8.15 -19.34
C GLY A 351 -2.91 7.99 -18.29
N ARG A 352 -3.17 6.78 -17.78
CA ARG A 352 -4.26 6.52 -16.82
C ARG A 352 -3.81 5.68 -15.63
N ILE A 353 -4.50 5.85 -14.51
CA ILE A 353 -4.55 4.89 -13.40
C ILE A 353 -5.92 4.24 -13.46
N VAL A 354 -5.96 2.92 -13.47
CA VAL A 354 -7.19 2.14 -13.60
C VAL A 354 -7.23 1.09 -12.51
N ARG A 355 -8.39 0.98 -11.86
CA ARG A 355 -8.72 -0.14 -11.00
C ARG A 355 -9.57 -1.13 -11.77
N TYR A 356 -9.14 -2.38 -11.75
CA TYR A 356 -9.88 -3.51 -12.28
C TYR A 356 -10.29 -4.43 -11.14
N ASP A 357 -11.55 -4.83 -11.12
CA ASP A 357 -12.01 -5.96 -10.34
C ASP A 357 -11.60 -7.26 -11.02
N VAL A 358 -11.26 -8.28 -10.22
CA VAL A 358 -10.84 -9.59 -10.69
C VAL A 358 -12.04 -10.52 -10.58
N ASP A 359 -12.54 -10.96 -11.74
CA ASP A 359 -13.68 -11.87 -11.78
C ASP A 359 -13.33 -13.19 -11.08
N GLY A 360 -14.31 -13.71 -10.33
CA GLY A 360 -14.20 -14.93 -9.52
C GLY A 360 -13.97 -16.18 -10.33
#